data_AF-Q6X865-F1
#
_entry.id   AF-Q6X865-F1
#
_cell.length_a   1.000
_cell.length_b   1.000
_cell.length_c   1.000
_cell.angle_alpha   90.00
_cell.angle_beta   90.00
_cell.angle_gamma   90.00
#
_symmetry.space_group_name_H-M   'P 1'
#
loop_
_entity.id
_entity.type
_entity.pdbx_description
1 polymer ?
#
loop_
_entity_poly.entity_id
_entity_poly.type
_entity_poly.pdbx_seq_one_letter_code
_entity_poly.pdbx_strand_id
1 'polypeptide(L)' 'RFGSYCPTTCGIADFLSDYQDKVNKELTALEDILSEAENKTTEAKELVKAIQVIYNPDGPSKPNVIESATQSSKKMV' A
#
# COMPACT_ATOMS: atom_id res chain seq x y z
N ARG A 1 -3.90 19.84 59.71
CA ARG A 1 -4.00 18.70 58.76
C ARG A 1 -3.36 19.13 57.44
N PHE A 2 -2.67 18.24 56.74
CA PHE A 2 -1.76 18.54 55.61
C PHE A 2 -2.42 18.73 54.22
N GLY A 3 -3.75 18.78 54.12
CA GLY A 3 -4.44 18.96 52.83
C GLY A 3 -4.50 17.68 51.99
N SER A 4 -4.67 17.86 50.67
CA SER A 4 -4.73 16.78 49.68
C SER A 4 -3.34 16.36 49.23
N TYR A 5 -3.12 15.06 49.13
CA TYR A 5 -1.85 14.51 48.64
C TYR A 5 -1.89 14.37 47.12
N CYS A 6 -0.86 14.91 46.48
CA CYS A 6 -0.62 14.74 45.05
C CYS A 6 0.55 13.77 44.83
N PRO A 7 0.64 13.14 43.64
CA PRO A 7 1.80 12.35 43.25
C PRO A 7 3.09 13.17 43.34
N THR A 8 4.21 12.49 43.62
CA THR A 8 5.52 13.12 43.59
C THR A 8 5.92 13.40 42.14
N THR A 9 6.76 14.40 41.93
CA THR A 9 7.35 14.68 40.62
C THR A 9 8.15 13.49 40.08
N CYS A 10 8.79 12.71 40.95
CA CYS A 10 9.45 11.46 40.56
C CYS A 10 8.44 10.45 39.97
N GLY A 11 7.29 10.25 40.62
CA GLY A 11 6.27 9.33 40.09
C GLY A 11 5.68 9.79 38.75
N ILE A 12 5.61 11.11 38.52
CA ILE A 12 5.20 11.66 37.21
C ILE A 12 6.28 11.42 36.15
N ALA A 13 7.56 11.63 36.51
CA ALA A 13 8.67 11.43 35.58
C ALA A 13 8.82 9.96 35.15
N ASP A 14 8.73 9.04 36.11
CA ASP A 14 8.79 7.59 35.84
C ASP A 14 7.65 7.17 34.91
N PHE A 15 6.41 7.60 35.22
CA PHE A 15 5.26 7.34 34.36
C PHE A 15 5.43 7.93 32.96
N LEU A 16 5.93 9.16 32.86
CA LEU A 16 6.11 9.84 31.57
C LEU A 16 7.14 9.11 30.71
N SER A 17 8.25 8.66 31.28
CA SER A 17 9.29 7.92 30.54
C SER A 17 8.73 6.62 29.97
N ASP A 18 8.00 5.84 30.79
CA ASP A 18 7.39 4.58 30.37
C ASP A 18 6.32 4.81 29.29
N TYR A 19 5.46 5.81 29.50
CA TYR A 19 4.41 6.14 28.55
C TYR A 19 4.97 6.61 27.21
N GLN A 20 5.95 7.52 27.25
CA GLN A 20 6.57 8.09 26.07
C GLN A 20 7.25 7.00 25.24
N ASP A 21 8.05 6.14 25.87
CA ASP A 21 8.73 5.05 25.16
C ASP A 21 7.76 4.05 24.55
N LYS A 22 6.69 3.70 25.27
CA LYS A 22 5.68 2.76 24.78
C LYS A 22 4.93 3.33 23.59
N VAL A 23 4.42 4.56 23.72
CA VAL A 23 3.68 5.22 22.64
C VAL A 23 4.57 5.45 21.42
N ASN A 24 5.83 5.84 21.64
CA ASN A 24 6.77 6.05 20.54
C ASN A 24 6.99 4.75 19.75
N LYS A 25 7.18 3.61 20.43
CA LYS A 25 7.31 2.30 19.76
C LYS A 25 6.07 1.92 18.97
N GLU A 26 4.88 2.14 19.53
CA GLU A 26 3.61 1.85 18.84
C GLU A 26 3.41 2.75 17.61
N LEU A 27 3.79 4.04 17.70
CA LEU A 27 3.73 4.97 16.57
C LEU A 27 4.71 4.58 15.47
N THR A 28 5.96 4.22 15.80
CA THR A 28 6.93 3.74 14.80
C THR A 28 6.42 2.48 14.10
N ALA A 29 5.82 1.54 14.83
CA ALA A 29 5.26 0.33 14.22
C ALA A 29 4.11 0.65 13.25
N LEU A 30 3.27 1.64 13.56
CA LEU A 30 2.21 2.09 12.66
C LEU A 30 2.77 2.80 11.43
N GLU A 31 3.80 3.63 11.58
CA GLU A 31 4.49 4.29 10.47
C GLU A 31 5.15 3.28 9.52
N ASP A 32 5.76 2.23 10.05
CA ASP A 32 6.37 1.16 9.26
C ASP A 32 5.32 0.41 8.42
N ILE A 33 4.19 0.03 9.04
CA ILE A 33 3.07 -0.63 8.35
C ILE A 33 2.50 0.27 7.26
N LEU A 34 2.33 1.56 7.55
CA LEU A 34 1.79 2.53 6.60
C LEU A 34 2.74 2.71 5.41
N SER A 35 4.05 2.78 5.67
CA SER A 35 5.07 2.90 4.63
C SER A 35 5.11 1.66 3.73
N GLU A 36 4.95 0.46 4.29
CA GLU A 36 4.84 -0.77 3.51
C GLU A 36 3.59 -0.77 2.61
N ALA A 37 2.45 -0.34 3.15
CA ALA A 37 1.21 -0.22 2.38
C ALA A 37 1.33 0.83 1.26
N GLU A 38 1.96 1.97 1.53
CA GLU A 38 2.21 3.02 0.54
C GLU A 38 3.11 2.53 -0.60
N ASN A 39 4.18 1.80 -0.27
CA ASN A 39 5.08 1.25 -1.29
C ASN A 39 4.34 0.26 -2.20
N LYS A 40 3.59 -0.70 -1.62
CA LYS A 40 2.82 -1.68 -2.39
C LYS A 40 1.73 -1.04 -3.26
N THR A 41 1.04 -0.02 -2.74
CA THR A 41 -0.01 0.66 -3.50
C THR A 41 0.59 1.51 -4.64
N THR A 42 1.74 2.12 -4.42
CA THR A 42 2.50 2.83 -5.45
C THR A 42 2.96 1.87 -6.55
N GLU A 43 3.56 0.74 -6.18
CA GLU A 43 3.99 -0.30 -7.12
C GLU A 43 2.81 -0.81 -7.97
N ALA A 44 1.68 -1.16 -7.33
CA ALA A 44 0.49 -1.63 -8.01
C ALA A 44 -0.04 -0.60 -9.03
N LYS A 45 -0.03 0.69 -8.68
CA LYS A 45 -0.46 1.77 -9.57
C LYS A 45 0.45 1.88 -10.79
N GLU A 46 1.76 1.78 -10.63
CA GLU A 46 2.71 1.84 -11.75
C GLU A 46 2.61 0.59 -12.64
N LEU A 47 2.40 -0.60 -12.06
CA LEU A 47 2.14 -1.82 -12.83
C LEU A 47 0.86 -1.70 -13.68
N VAL A 48 -0.23 -1.17 -13.12
CA VAL A 48 -1.48 -0.95 -13.86
C VAL A 48 -1.26 0.02 -15.02
N LYS A 49 -0.52 1.11 -14.82
CA LYS A 49 -0.16 2.03 -15.91
C LYS A 49 0.64 1.33 -17.01
N ALA A 50 1.63 0.51 -16.64
CA ALA A 50 2.43 -0.23 -17.61
C ALA A 50 1.56 -1.21 -18.43
N ILE A 51 0.61 -1.88 -17.81
CA ILE A 51 -0.35 -2.75 -18.49
C ILE A 51 -1.21 -1.96 -19.47
N GLN A 52 -1.72 -0.78 -19.08
CA GLN A 52 -2.53 0.08 -19.95
C GLN A 52 -1.75 0.60 -21.17
N VAL A 53 -0.44 0.80 -21.06
CA VAL A 53 0.42 1.15 -22.21
C VAL A 53 0.47 -0.01 -23.22
N ILE A 54 0.55 -1.26 -22.75
CA ILE A 54 0.64 -2.45 -23.60
C ILE A 54 -0.73 -2.83 -24.18
N TYR A 55 -1.79 -2.67 -23.38
CA TYR A 55 -3.15 -3.03 -23.72
C TYR A 55 -4.01 -1.77 -23.78
N ASN A 56 -4.18 -1.25 -24.99
CA ASN A 56 -5.11 -0.17 -25.26
C ASN A 56 -6.47 -0.75 -25.71
N PRO A 57 -7.52 -0.75 -24.86
CA PRO A 57 -8.83 -1.27 -25.23
C PRO A 57 -9.52 -0.44 -26.33
N ASP A 58 -9.17 0.84 -26.48
CA ASP A 58 -9.66 1.74 -27.53
C ASP A 58 -8.72 1.79 -28.75
N GLY A 59 -7.60 1.06 -28.69
CA GLY A 59 -6.65 0.94 -29.79
C GLY A 59 -7.21 0.09 -30.92
N PRO A 60 -6.67 0.20 -32.15
CA PRO A 60 -7.07 -0.70 -33.22
C PRO A 60 -6.85 -2.13 -32.74
N SER A 61 -7.92 -2.93 -32.70
CA SER A 61 -7.86 -4.35 -32.37
C SER A 61 -6.69 -4.95 -33.16
N LYS A 62 -5.70 -5.55 -32.46
CA LYS A 62 -4.61 -6.24 -33.16
C LYS A 62 -5.26 -7.14 -34.20
N PRO A 63 -4.95 -7.00 -35.51
CA PRO A 63 -5.58 -7.83 -36.53
C PRO A 63 -5.41 -9.27 -36.08
N ASN A 64 -6.52 -9.97 -35.96
CA ASN A 64 -6.56 -11.28 -35.34
C ASN A 64 -5.73 -12.22 -36.22
N VAL A 65 -4.43 -12.36 -35.91
CA VAL A 65 -3.45 -13.09 -36.74
C VAL A 65 -3.88 -14.55 -36.87
N ILE A 66 -4.53 -15.05 -35.83
CA ILE A 66 -5.10 -16.40 -35.78
C ILE A 66 -6.31 -16.49 -36.73
N GLU A 67 -7.21 -15.50 -36.73
CA GLU A 67 -8.40 -15.49 -37.61
C GLU A 67 -8.02 -15.32 -39.08
N SER A 68 -7.05 -14.45 -39.38
CA SER A 68 -6.52 -14.27 -40.74
C SER A 68 -5.74 -15.49 -41.23
N ALA A 69 -4.96 -16.16 -40.38
CA ALA A 69 -4.30 -17.42 -40.73
C ALA A 69 -5.29 -18.60 -40.91
N THR A 70 -6.39 -18.61 -40.14
CA THR A 70 -7.42 -19.66 -40.21
C THR A 70 -8.51 -19.39 -41.25
N GLN A 71 -8.65 -18.15 -41.74
CA GLN A 71 -9.59 -17.81 -42.82
C GLN A 71 -9.30 -18.61 -44.11
N SER A 72 -8.02 -18.84 -44.40
CA SER A 72 -7.55 -19.71 -45.48
C SER A 72 -7.94 -21.17 -45.28
N SER A 73 -7.99 -21.63 -44.02
CA SER A 73 -8.39 -22.99 -43.66
C SER A 73 -9.91 -23.16 -43.70
N LYS A 74 -10.68 -22.14 -43.30
CA LYS A 74 -12.16 -22.14 -43.36
C LYS A 74 -12.72 -22.05 -44.78
N LYS A 75 -12.00 -21.43 -45.72
CA LYS A 75 -12.43 -21.35 -47.14
C LYS A 75 -12.25 -22.66 -47.92
N MET A 76 -11.57 -23.66 -47.34
CA MET A 76 -11.23 -24.92 -48.01
C MET A 76 -12.17 -26.08 -47.65
N VAL A 77 -13.25 -25.81 -46.91
CA VAL A 77 -14.29 -26.77 -46.50
C VAL A 77 -15.60 -26.46 -47.21
#